data_AF-A0A645I3Q3-F1
#
_entry.id   AF-A0A645I3Q3-F1
#
_cell.length_a   1.000
_cell.length_b   1.000
_cell.length_c   1.000
_cell.angle_alpha   90.00
_cell.angle_beta   90.00
_cell.angle_gamma   90.00
#
_symmetry.space_group_name_H-M   'P 1'
#
loop_
_entity.id
_entity.type
_entity.pdbx_description
1 polymer ?
#
loop_
_entity_poly.entity_id
_entity_poly.type
_entity_poly.pdbx_seq_one_letter_code
_entity_poly.pdbx_strand_id
1 'polypeptide(L)'
;MFDYTVCTQDIYLIFGKESTGIPKEILHDHQERCARLPMVANARSLNLSNCVAICVYEVLRQLDYPGLSPVEVIKGKDWLNDV
;
A
#
# COMPACT_ATOMS: atom_id res chain seq x y z
N MET A 1 -12.39 6.49 0.36
CA MET A 1 -11.20 5.68 0.03
C MET A 1 -10.63 6.25 -1.25
N PHE A 2 -9.30 6.35 -1.39
CA PHE A 2 -8.68 6.89 -2.60
C PHE A 2 -8.99 5.98 -3.79
N ASP A 3 -9.42 6.58 -4.90
CA ASP A 3 -9.59 5.89 -6.17
C ASP A 3 -8.38 6.21 -7.05
N TYR A 4 -7.49 5.23 -7.17
CA TYR A 4 -6.28 5.33 -7.98
C TYR A 4 -6.53 5.00 -9.45
N THR A 5 -7.69 4.42 -9.79
CA THR A 5 -8.03 4.06 -11.19
C THR A 5 -8.26 5.27 -12.07
N VAL A 6 -8.63 6.41 -11.47
CA VAL A 6 -8.82 7.69 -12.16
C VAL A 6 -7.55 8.53 -12.24
N CYS A 7 -6.43 8.07 -11.66
CA CYS A 7 -5.18 8.82 -11.64
C CYS A 7 -4.41 8.60 -12.95
N THR A 8 -4.24 9.66 -13.75
CA THR A 8 -3.52 9.61 -15.04
C THR A 8 -2.05 10.03 -14.93
N GLN A 9 -1.58 10.34 -13.72
CA GLN A 9 -0.21 10.76 -13.42
C GLN A 9 0.44 9.77 -12.46
N ASP A 10 1.73 9.97 -12.18
CA ASP A 10 2.46 9.16 -11.21
C ASP A 10 1.83 9.25 -9.81
N ILE A 11 1.72 8.10 -9.15
CA ILE A 11 1.18 7.97 -7.80
C ILE A 11 2.34 7.98 -6.81
N TYR A 12 2.37 8.99 -5.94
CA TYR A 12 3.36 9.09 -4.86
C TYR A 12 2.74 8.74 -3.52
N LEU A 13 3.29 7.71 -2.86
CA LEU A 13 2.95 7.34 -1.50
C LEU A 13 4.06 7.84 -0.57
N ILE A 14 3.74 8.77 0.32
CA ILE A 14 4.70 9.41 1.23
C ILE A 14 4.60 8.78 2.61
N PHE A 15 5.74 8.35 3.14
CA PHE A 15 5.83 7.76 4.48
C PHE A 15 6.80 8.56 5.35
N GLY A 16 6.46 8.67 6.63
CA GLY A 16 7.29 9.33 7.62
C GLY A 16 8.38 8.43 8.20
N LYS A 17 9.28 9.03 8.99
CA LYS A 17 10.29 8.29 9.76
C LYS A 17 9.62 7.35 10.77
N GLU A 18 10.24 6.22 11.08
CA GLU A 18 9.72 5.25 12.05
C GLU A 18 9.48 5.85 13.43
N SER A 19 10.36 6.75 13.86
CA SER A 19 10.33 7.35 15.19
C SER A 19 9.38 8.55 15.31
N THR A 20 9.29 9.37 14.28
CA THR A 20 8.62 10.68 14.35
C THR A 20 7.46 10.85 13.38
N GLY A 21 7.29 9.95 12.42
CA GLY A 21 6.30 10.10 11.34
C GLY A 21 6.62 11.27 10.41
N ILE A 22 5.59 11.74 9.71
CA ILE A 22 5.63 12.93 8.85
C ILE A 22 5.40 14.15 9.76
N PRO A 23 6.15 15.26 9.59
CA PRO A 23 5.91 16.50 10.32
C PRO A 23 4.44 16.95 10.27
N LYS A 24 3.90 17.41 11.41
CA LYS A 24 2.48 17.71 11.56
C LYS A 24 2.04 18.85 10.65
N GLU A 25 2.91 19.83 10.45
CA GLU A 25 2.74 20.96 9.55
C GLU A 25 2.51 20.51 8.09
N ILE A 26 3.16 19.44 7.64
CA ILE A 26 2.93 18.88 6.30
C ILE A 26 1.57 18.17 6.24
N LEU A 27 1.22 17.41 7.30
CA LEU A 27 -0.04 16.67 7.33
C LEU A 27 -1.26 17.59 7.47
N HIS A 28 -1.12 18.68 8.22
CA HIS A 28 -2.20 19.63 8.48
C HIS A 28 -2.76 20.23 7.19
N ASP A 29 -1.88 20.61 6.27
CA ASP A 29 -2.25 21.26 5.01
C ASP A 29 -2.68 20.27 3.91
N HIS A 30 -2.59 18.96 4.18
CA HIS A 30 -2.91 17.88 3.23
C HIS A 30 -3.78 16.79 3.85
N GLN A 31 -4.63 17.15 4.81
CA GLN A 31 -5.43 16.19 5.58
C GLN A 31 -6.34 15.34 4.67
N GLU A 32 -6.85 15.91 3.58
CA GLU A 32 -7.68 15.24 2.58
C GLU A 32 -6.92 14.16 1.77
N ARG A 33 -5.58 14.23 1.78
CA ARG A 33 -4.67 13.27 1.14
C ARG A 33 -4.03 12.32 2.14
N CYS A 34 -4.37 12.43 3.42
CA CYS A 34 -3.87 11.54 4.45
C CYS A 34 -4.71 10.25 4.53
N ALA A 35 -4.02 9.10 4.59
CA ALA A 35 -4.63 7.80 4.82
C ALA A 35 -4.23 7.25 6.19
N ARG A 36 -5.12 6.47 6.81
CA ARG A 36 -4.82 5.71 8.03
C ARG A 36 -5.13 4.24 7.79
N LEU A 37 -4.13 3.38 7.98
CA LEU A 37 -4.37 1.94 8.12
C LEU A 37 -5.07 1.71 9.47
N PRO A 38 -6.22 1.01 9.52
CA PRO A 38 -6.87 0.66 10.78
C PRO A 38 -5.93 -0.16 11.67
N MET A 39 -5.96 0.11 12.97
CA MET A 39 -5.11 -0.53 13.95
C MET A 39 -5.89 -0.74 15.26
N VAL A 40 -5.47 -1.74 16.03
CA VAL A 40 -5.94 -1.92 17.41
C VAL A 40 -5.54 -0.72 18.28
N ALA A 41 -6.38 -0.35 19.24
CA ALA A 41 -6.23 0.88 20.01
C ALA A 41 -4.94 0.96 20.86
N ASN A 42 -4.38 -0.19 21.23
CA ASN A 42 -3.15 -0.29 22.01
C ASN A 42 -1.86 -0.29 21.16
N ALA A 43 -1.97 -0.31 19.83
CA ALA A 43 -0.83 -0.24 18.93
C ALA A 43 -0.62 1.19 18.42
N ARG A 44 0.65 1.64 18.40
CA ARG A 44 1.01 3.01 18.01
C ARG A 44 1.22 3.18 16.50
N SER A 45 1.89 2.21 15.89
CA SER A 45 2.12 2.13 14.44
C SER A 45 2.32 0.67 14.03
N LEU A 46 2.09 0.38 12.75
CA LEU A 46 2.65 -0.81 12.13
C LEU A 46 4.15 -0.57 11.87
N ASN A 47 4.89 -1.65 11.70
CA ASN A 47 6.22 -1.56 11.13
C ASN A 47 6.17 -0.83 9.77
N LEU A 48 7.17 0.01 9.49
CA LEU A 48 7.19 0.85 8.29
C LEU A 48 7.16 0.02 7.00
N SER A 49 7.94 -1.06 6.89
CA SER A 49 7.93 -1.89 5.67
C SER A 49 6.58 -2.59 5.46
N ASN A 50 5.93 -3.03 6.54
CA ASN A 50 4.58 -3.59 6.45
C ASN A 50 3.57 -2.54 5.96
N CYS A 51 3.65 -1.31 6.48
CA CYS A 51 2.80 -0.20 6.04
C CYS A 51 3.01 0.08 4.54
N VAL A 52 4.27 0.18 4.09
CA VAL A 52 4.62 0.40 2.68
C VAL A 52 4.08 -0.73 1.81
N ALA A 53 4.31 -1.99 2.20
CA ALA A 53 3.86 -3.15 1.43
C ALA A 53 2.34 -3.17 1.26
N ILE A 54 1.58 -2.92 2.34
CA ILE A 54 0.11 -2.86 2.30
C ILE A 54 -0.36 -1.75 1.35
N CYS A 55 0.16 -0.54 1.50
CA CYS A 55 -0.27 0.60 0.68
C CYS A 55 0.07 0.40 -0.81
N VAL A 56 1.27 -0.10 -1.12
CA VAL A 56 1.68 -0.39 -2.50
C VAL A 56 0.78 -1.46 -3.11
N TYR A 57 0.50 -2.56 -2.39
CA TYR A 57 -0.38 -3.61 -2.90
C TYR A 57 -1.84 -3.17 -3.01
N GLU A 58 -2.33 -2.22 -2.20
CA GLU A 58 -3.67 -1.66 -2.41
C GLU A 58 -3.74 -0.83 -3.71
N VAL A 59 -2.72 -0.02 -4.00
CA VAL A 59 -2.64 0.70 -5.28
C VAL A 59 -2.60 -0.30 -6.43
N LEU A 60 -1.69 -1.29 -6.37
CA LEU A 60 -1.58 -2.31 -7.41
C LEU A 60 -2.89 -3.10 -7.58
N ARG A 61 -3.57 -3.46 -6.49
CA ARG A 61 -4.86 -4.15 -6.54
C ARG A 61 -5.92 -3.33 -7.26
N GLN A 62 -5.99 -2.02 -7.04
CA GLN A 62 -6.91 -1.14 -7.78
C GLN A 62 -6.56 -1.04 -9.26
N LEU A 63 -5.27 -1.06 -9.59
CA LEU A 63 -4.76 -0.99 -10.96
C LEU A 63 -4.67 -2.33 -11.69
N ASP A 64 -5.21 -3.40 -11.11
CA ASP A 64 -5.16 -4.77 -11.63
C ASP A 64 -3.74 -5.32 -11.85
N TYR A 65 -2.85 -5.06 -10.89
CA TYR A 65 -1.49 -5.60 -10.77
C TYR A 65 -0.64 -5.47 -12.06
N PRO A 66 -0.46 -4.26 -12.61
CA PRO A 66 0.19 -4.07 -13.89
C PRO A 66 1.63 -4.59 -13.87
N GLY A 67 1.95 -5.47 -14.83
CA GLY A 67 3.29 -6.07 -14.97
C GLY A 67 3.62 -7.17 -13.95
N LEU A 68 2.68 -7.57 -13.08
CA LEU A 68 2.84 -8.69 -12.16
C LEU A 68 2.07 -9.92 -12.67
N SER A 69 2.55 -11.11 -12.30
CA SER A 69 1.85 -12.34 -12.63
C SER A 69 0.73 -12.62 -11.61
N PRO A 70 -0.51 -12.91 -12.06
CA PRO A 70 -1.58 -13.35 -11.18
C PRO A 70 -1.49 -14.83 -10.79
N VAL A 71 -0.53 -15.56 -11.37
CA VAL A 71 -0.33 -17.00 -11.17
C VAL A 71 1.13 -17.31 -10.83
N GLU A 72 1.35 -18.49 -10.24
CA GLU A 72 2.70 -19.02 -10.08
C GLU A 72 3.27 -19.37 -11.47
N VAL A 73 4.42 -18.79 -11.81
CA VAL A 73 5.06 -18.94 -13.14
C VAL A 73 6.19 -19.98 -13.15
N ILE A 74 6.87 -20.20 -12.02
CA ILE A 74 8.09 -21.02 -11.95
C ILE A 74 7.74 -22.52 -11.95
N LYS A 75 6.72 -22.91 -11.18
CA LYS A 75 6.14 -24.26 -11.09
C LYS A 75 4.90 -24.42 -11.98
N GLY A 76 4.29 -23.32 -12.40
CA GLY A 76 3.11 -23.30 -13.26
C GLY A 76 1.81 -23.12 -12.48
N LYS A 77 0.78 -22.60 -13.16
CA LYS A 77 -0.49 -22.19 -12.55
C LYS A 77 -1.15 -23.28 -11.68
N ASP A 78 -1.04 -24.53 -12.11
CA ASP A 78 -1.77 -25.66 -11.55
C ASP A 78 -0.87 -26.62 -10.76
N TRP A 79 0.32 -26.18 -10.32
CA TRP A 79 1.33 -27.02 -9.64
C TRP A 79 0.86 -27.73 -8.36
N LEU A 80 -0.27 -27.31 -7.78
CA LEU A 80 -0.90 -27.96 -6.64
C LEU A 80 -1.81 -29.14 -7.04
N ASN A 81 -2.14 -29.31 -8.33
CA ASN A 81 -2.94 -30.43 -8.82
C ASN A 81 -2.10 -31.66 -9.15
N ASP A 82 -0.77 -31.55 -9.08
CA ASP A 82 0.21 -32.59 -9.41
C ASP A 82 0.56 -33.49 -8.20
N VAL A 83 -0.22 -33.44 -7.11
CA VAL A 83 -0.04 -34.25 -5.89
C VAL A 83 -0.85 -35.54 -5.90
#